data_AF-A0A4Q5ERZ6-F1
#
_entry.id   AF-A0A4Q5ERZ6-F1
#
_cell.length_a   1.000
_cell.length_b   1.000
_cell.length_c   1.000
_cell.angle_alpha   90.00
_cell.angle_beta   90.00
_cell.angle_gamma   90.00
#
_symmetry.space_group_name_H-M   'P 1'
#
loop_
_entity.id
_entity.type
_entity.pdbx_description
1 polymer ?
#
loop_
_entity_poly.entity_id
_entity_poly.type
_entity_poly.pdbx_seq_one_letter_code
_entity_poly.pdbx_strand_id
1 'polypeptide(L)'
;MNKEKGIYELLPSEPVDVAAMLIKATIVTDAPVFALSPMLEGKMVAIPKYDPVQLQEIAEHLLVYCNAQERGCEYELNDSE
;
A
#
# COMPACT_ATOMS: atom_id res chain seq x y z
N MET A 1 20.98 22.06 -22.62
CA MET A 1 19.53 21.99 -22.92
C MET A 1 18.96 20.72 -22.28
N ASN A 2 18.71 20.84 -20.97
CA ASN A 2 17.71 20.24 -20.08
C ASN A 2 17.23 18.81 -20.41
N LYS A 3 17.78 17.83 -19.70
CA LYS A 3 17.51 16.39 -19.82
C LYS A 3 16.61 15.88 -18.68
N GLU A 4 15.59 16.67 -18.31
CA GLU A 4 14.78 16.45 -17.10
C GLU A 4 13.27 16.33 -17.36
N LYS A 5 12.85 16.22 -18.63
CA LYS A 5 11.43 16.21 -19.02
C LYS A 5 10.76 14.82 -19.06
N GLY A 6 11.39 13.78 -18.49
CA GLY A 6 10.98 12.38 -18.73
C GLY A 6 10.15 11.69 -17.64
N ILE A 7 9.90 12.33 -16.49
CA ILE A 7 9.32 11.64 -15.32
C ILE A 7 7.94 12.18 -14.89
N TYR A 8 7.61 13.41 -15.27
CA TYR A 8 6.33 14.04 -14.91
C TYR A 8 5.14 13.54 -15.76
N GLU A 9 5.38 12.85 -16.87
CA GLU A 9 4.34 12.36 -17.79
C GLU A 9 3.69 11.03 -17.34
N LEU A 10 4.20 10.37 -16.30
CA LEU A 10 3.69 9.08 -15.81
C LEU A 10 2.86 9.17 -14.53
N LEU A 11 2.76 10.35 -13.91
CA LEU A 11 1.90 10.53 -12.75
C LEU A 11 0.44 10.67 -13.21
N PRO A 12 -0.51 10.01 -12.54
CA PRO A 12 -1.91 10.16 -12.87
C PRO A 12 -2.32 11.62 -12.75
N SER A 13 -3.14 12.08 -13.70
CA SER A 13 -3.64 13.46 -13.76
C SER A 13 -4.51 13.83 -12.56
N GLU A 14 -5.01 12.84 -11.83
CA GLU A 14 -5.82 12.99 -10.64
C GLU A 14 -5.15 12.28 -9.45
N PRO A 15 -5.34 12.77 -8.21
CA PRO A 15 -4.88 12.07 -7.03
C PRO A 15 -5.47 10.66 -6.98
N VAL A 16 -4.61 9.65 -6.85
CA VAL A 16 -5.06 8.27 -6.67
C VAL A 16 -5.72 8.15 -5.31
N ASP A 17 -6.90 7.52 -5.25
CA ASP A 17 -7.51 7.10 -3.99
C ASP A 17 -6.70 5.92 -3.40
N VAL A 18 -5.60 6.27 -2.74
CA VAL A 18 -4.67 5.32 -2.11
C VAL A 18 -5.39 4.50 -1.03
N ALA A 19 -6.34 5.09 -0.32
CA ALA A 19 -7.11 4.39 0.71
C ALA A 19 -7.93 3.25 0.08
N ALA A 20 -8.69 3.54 -0.97
CA ALA A 20 -9.43 2.50 -1.69
C ALA A 20 -8.49 1.45 -2.32
N MET A 21 -7.32 1.86 -2.80
CA MET A 21 -6.33 0.93 -3.36
C MET A 21 -5.78 -0.03 -2.30
N LEU A 22 -5.45 0.45 -1.10
CA LEU A 22 -4.96 -0.39 0.00
C LEU A 22 -6.05 -1.33 0.51
N ILE A 23 -7.29 -0.84 0.69
CA ILE A 23 -8.42 -1.65 1.14
C ILE A 23 -8.75 -2.77 0.14
N LYS A 24 -8.64 -2.49 -1.16
CA LYS A 24 -8.90 -3.46 -2.24
C LYS A 24 -7.68 -4.29 -2.62
N ALA A 25 -6.52 -4.04 -2.03
CA ALA A 25 -5.32 -4.79 -2.34
C ALA A 25 -5.54 -6.25 -1.93
N THR A 26 -5.36 -7.17 -2.86
CA THR A 26 -5.49 -8.61 -2.61
C THR A 26 -4.21 -9.33 -2.97
N ILE A 27 -3.89 -10.39 -2.23
CA ILE A 27 -2.87 -11.37 -2.61
C ILE A 27 -3.54 -12.66 -3.03
N VAL A 28 -2.91 -13.35 -3.98
CA VAL A 28 -3.34 -14.68 -4.42
C VAL A 28 -2.53 -15.70 -3.63
N THR A 29 -3.22 -16.55 -2.87
CA THR A 29 -2.59 -17.64 -2.12
C THR A 29 -3.20 -18.97 -2.52
N ASP A 30 -2.43 -20.04 -2.34
CA ASP A 30 -3.00 -21.38 -2.34
C ASP A 30 -4.02 -21.49 -1.20
N ALA A 31 -5.11 -22.22 -1.45
CA ALA A 31 -6.14 -22.44 -0.45
C ALA A 31 -5.51 -23.07 0.82
N PRO A 32 -5.89 -22.60 2.02
CA PRO A 32 -5.38 -23.21 3.25
C PRO A 32 -5.83 -24.67 3.32
N VAL A 33 -4.89 -25.55 3.69
CA VAL A 33 -5.09 -27.01 3.87
C VAL A 33 -6.20 -27.34 4.89
N PHE A 34 -6.67 -26.35 5.66
CA PHE A 34 -7.80 -26.44 6.59
C PHE A 34 -9.19 -26.25 5.96
N ALA A 35 -9.28 -26.05 4.64
CA ALA A 35 -10.57 -26.21 3.97
C ALA A 35 -10.98 -27.69 4.07
N LEU A 36 -11.90 -28.00 4.97
CA LEU A 36 -12.49 -29.34 5.24
C LEU A 36 -13.30 -29.89 4.04
N SER A 37 -12.92 -29.55 2.81
CA SER A 37 -13.61 -29.90 1.58
C SER A 37 -12.58 -30.27 0.53
N PRO A 38 -12.52 -31.54 0.11
CA PRO A 38 -11.63 -32.02 -0.96
C PRO A 38 -11.84 -31.30 -2.31
N MET A 39 -12.93 -30.53 -2.46
CA MET A 39 -13.27 -29.77 -3.66
C MET A 39 -12.44 -28.49 -3.86
N LEU A 40 -11.57 -28.11 -2.93
CA LEU A 40 -10.77 -26.89 -3.02
C LEU A 40 -9.27 -27.15 -3.25
N GLU A 41 -8.87 -28.39 -3.54
CA GLU A 41 -7.51 -28.70 -4.00
C GLU A 41 -7.26 -27.99 -5.34
N GLY A 42 -6.35 -27.01 -5.34
CA GLY A 42 -5.91 -26.29 -6.54
C GLY A 42 -6.63 -24.97 -6.84
N LYS A 43 -7.52 -24.47 -5.95
CA LYS A 43 -8.15 -23.16 -6.16
C LYS A 43 -7.32 -22.06 -5.48
N MET A 44 -6.67 -21.22 -6.29
CA MET A 44 -6.08 -19.97 -5.84
C MET A 44 -7.17 -19.05 -5.29
N VAL A 45 -6.99 -18.54 -4.07
CA VAL A 45 -7.93 -17.64 -3.41
C VAL A 45 -7.29 -16.25 -3.33
N ALA A 46 -8.04 -15.24 -3.77
CA ALA A 46 -7.69 -13.85 -3.54
C ALA A 46 -8.17 -13.45 -2.15
N ILE A 47 -7.23 -13.13 -1.25
CA ILE A 47 -7.53 -12.62 0.09
C ILE A 47 -7.06 -11.17 0.22
N PRO A 48 -7.68 -10.36 1.09
CA PRO A 48 -7.17 -9.02 1.38
C PRO A 48 -5.70 -9.08 1.79
N LYS A 49 -4.88 -8.20 1.22
CA LYS A 49 -3.46 -8.09 1.49
C LYS A 49 -3.18 -7.55 2.90
N TYR A 50 -4.07 -6.67 3.37
CA TYR A 50 -3.94 -6.01 4.67
C TYR A 50 -5.16 -6.32 5.52
N ASP A 51 -4.93 -6.66 6.79
CA ASP A 51 -5.99 -6.76 7.78
C ASP A 51 -6.32 -5.38 8.39
N PRO A 52 -7.44 -5.24 9.13
CA PRO A 52 -7.84 -3.95 9.71
C PRO A 52 -6.81 -3.31 10.64
N VAL A 53 -6.01 -4.09 11.37
CA VAL A 53 -4.97 -3.57 12.27
C VAL A 53 -3.84 -2.97 11.45
N GLN A 54 -3.39 -3.67 10.40
CA GLN A 54 -2.37 -3.15 9.49
C GLN A 54 -2.82 -1.88 8.76
N LEU A 55 -4.10 -1.83 8.34
CA LEU A 55 -4.66 -0.62 7.73
C LEU A 55 -4.68 0.56 8.70
N GLN A 56 -4.97 0.31 9.98
CA GLN A 56 -4.90 1.33 11.02
C GLN A 56 -3.46 1.84 11.23
N GLU A 57 -2.49 0.94 11.36
CA GLU A 57 -1.07 1.31 11.51
C GLU A 57 -0.58 2.17 10.33
N ILE A 58 -0.96 1.82 9.11
CA ILE A 58 -0.64 2.61 7.90
C ILE A 58 -1.28 4.00 8.00
N ALA A 59 -2.56 4.10 8.38
CA ALA A 59 -3.25 5.38 8.51
C ALA A 59 -2.59 6.29 9.57
N GLU A 60 -2.17 5.72 10.71
CA GLU A 60 -1.47 6.46 11.76
C GLU A 60 -0.12 7.00 11.28
N HIS A 61 0.68 6.19 10.57
CA HIS A 61 1.96 6.63 10.00
C HIS A 61 1.76 7.77 8.98
N LEU A 62 0.78 7.65 8.09
CA LEU A 62 0.46 8.69 7.12
C LEU A 62 0.02 9.98 7.79
N LEU A 63 -0.78 9.90 8.86
CA LEU A 63 -1.21 11.06 9.62
C LEU A 63 -0.03 11.76 10.31
N VAL A 64 0.87 11.00 10.92
CA VAL A 64 2.10 11.56 11.52
C VAL A 64 2.95 12.26 10.46
N TYR A 65 3.09 11.65 9.28
CA TYR A 65 3.84 12.25 8.17
C TYR A 65 3.25 13.60 7.73
N CYS A 66 1.94 13.65 7.47
CA CYS A 66 1.24 14.88 7.09
C CYS A 66 1.40 15.96 8.17
N ASN A 67 1.24 15.60 9.45
CA ASN A 67 1.37 16.51 10.57
C ASN A 67 2.78 17.10 10.72
N ALA A 68 3.83 16.39 10.31
CA ALA A 68 5.19 16.89 10.31
C ALA A 68 5.44 17.84 9.13
N GLN A 69 4.93 17.50 7.94
CA GLN A 69 5.01 18.37 6.76
C GLN A 69 4.28 19.70 6.97
N GLU A 70 3.08 19.70 7.57
CA GLU A 70 2.35 20.92 7.90
C GLU A 70 3.09 21.84 8.88
N ARG A 71 3.94 21.26 9.74
CA ARG A 71 4.78 22.00 10.70
C ARG A 71 6.08 22.52 10.08
N GLY A 72 6.35 22.26 8.80
CA GLY A 72 7.59 22.65 8.13
C GLY A 72 8.81 21.84 8.59
N CYS A 73 8.60 20.69 9.24
CA CYS A 73 9.67 19.75 9.55
C CYS A 73 9.86 18.85 8.32
N GLU A 74 10.90 19.11 7.55
CA GLU A 74 11.37 18.16 6.54
C GLU A 74 11.78 16.87 7.27
N TYR A 75 11.25 15.71 6.85
CA TYR A 75 11.75 14.45 7.38
C TYR A 75 13.19 14.30 6.90
N GLU A 76 14.14 14.63 7.76
CA GLU A 76 15.50 14.15 7.64
C GLU A 76 15.41 12.62 7.73
N LEU A 77 15.49 11.97 6.57
CA LEU A 77 15.78 10.55 6.48
C LEU A 77 17.13 10.36 7.18
N ASN A 78 17.09 10.03 8.46
CA ASN A 78 18.26 9.50 9.14
C ASN A 78 18.54 8.14 8.48
N ASP A 79 19.32 8.17 7.41
CA ASP A 79 20.14 7.05 6.98
C ASP A 79 20.95 6.65 8.21
N SER A 80 20.43 5.67 8.95
CA SER A 80 21.16 5.06 10.06
C SER A 80 22.21 4.14 9.44
N GLU A 81 23.45 4.58 9.63
CA GLU A 81 24.75 3.94 9.33
C GLU A 81 24.79 2.42 9.58
#